data_AF-A0A952EX15-F1
#
_entry.id   AF-A0A952EX15-F1
#
_cell.length_a   1.000
_cell.length_b   1.000
_cell.length_c   1.000
_cell.angle_alpha   90.00
_cell.angle_beta   90.00
_cell.angle_gamma   90.00
#
_symmetry.space_group_name_H-M   'P 1'
#
loop_
_entity.id
_entity.type
_entity.pdbx_description
1 polymer ?
#
loop_
_entity_poly.entity_id
_entity_poly.type
_entity_poly.pdbx_seq_one_letter_code
_entity_poly.pdbx_strand_id
1 'polypeptide(L)'
;MSLTDTLAGIVGDAHVITDPDVLDGRSVDHTGRYRGHASALVRPGSTDEVAAVLRACRDAGVYITVQGGRTSLVAGTVPEHDDVLLSTERVRNVGAVDHVERRIHVGAGATLADVQRAASAADLVFGVDLAAEGTLGVITGLDLRLHPRPTQRVTAICGFDDLDALVETGRAFRDMDGIAALELIDARASALTAEHVGVAAPVDGQWQLLIELAGDTDQTERLANALGDARMMGEPAVGVDVGAQQRLWQVRESVAEVL
;
A
#
# COMPACT_ATOMS: atom_id res chain seq x y z
N MET A 1 -27.10 -15.91 27.08
CA MET A 1 -26.86 -15.77 25.64
C MET A 1 -25.36 -15.65 25.47
N SER A 2 -24.74 -16.43 24.57
CA SER A 2 -23.29 -16.34 24.38
C SER A 2 -22.92 -15.03 23.68
N LEU A 3 -21.65 -14.63 23.75
CA LEU A 3 -21.17 -13.49 22.99
C LEU A 3 -21.35 -13.74 21.47
N THR A 4 -21.05 -14.95 21.01
CA THR A 4 -21.25 -15.36 19.60
C THR A 4 -22.70 -15.19 19.14
N ASP A 5 -23.69 -15.61 19.95
CA ASP A 5 -25.12 -15.41 19.63
C ASP A 5 -25.47 -13.91 19.55
N THR A 6 -24.88 -13.10 20.43
CA THR A 6 -25.09 -11.65 20.45
C THR A 6 -24.52 -11.01 19.18
N LEU A 7 -23.30 -11.39 18.80
CA LEU A 7 -22.64 -10.91 17.59
C LEU A 7 -23.41 -11.34 16.34
N ALA A 8 -23.93 -12.58 16.32
CA ALA A 8 -24.75 -13.09 15.23
C ALA A 8 -26.08 -12.33 15.11
N GLY A 9 -26.68 -11.93 16.22
CA GLY A 9 -27.84 -11.02 16.23
C GLY A 9 -27.55 -9.61 15.67
N ILE A 10 -26.29 -9.17 15.67
CA ILE A 10 -25.87 -7.86 15.13
C ILE A 10 -25.58 -7.95 13.64
N VAL A 11 -24.72 -8.90 13.22
CA VAL A 11 -24.20 -8.95 11.84
C VAL A 11 -24.85 -10.03 10.97
N GLY A 12 -25.66 -10.91 11.56
CA GLY A 12 -26.21 -12.13 10.96
C GLY A 12 -25.32 -13.36 11.14
N ASP A 13 -25.92 -14.55 11.30
CA ASP A 13 -25.22 -15.82 11.55
C ASP A 13 -24.14 -16.13 10.50
N ALA A 14 -24.40 -15.84 9.22
CA ALA A 14 -23.46 -16.04 8.12
C ALA A 14 -22.18 -15.19 8.21
N HIS A 15 -22.13 -14.25 9.16
CA HIS A 15 -21.07 -13.26 9.32
C HIS A 15 -20.36 -13.36 10.66
N VAL A 16 -20.63 -14.43 11.42
CA VAL A 16 -19.87 -14.86 12.59
C VAL A 16 -19.29 -16.25 12.32
N ILE A 17 -17.98 -16.36 12.37
CA ILE A 17 -17.25 -17.60 12.08
C ILE A 17 -16.49 -18.04 13.32
N THR A 18 -16.70 -19.30 13.72
CA THR A 18 -15.99 -19.96 14.83
C THR A 18 -15.30 -21.25 14.37
N ASP A 19 -15.20 -21.46 13.06
CA ASP A 19 -14.51 -22.60 12.48
C ASP A 19 -13.00 -22.51 12.78
N PRO A 20 -12.40 -23.52 13.45
CA PRO A 20 -11.01 -23.46 13.88
C PRO A 20 -10.01 -23.27 12.73
N ASP A 21 -10.23 -23.92 11.58
CA ASP A 21 -9.31 -23.84 10.44
C ASP A 21 -9.32 -22.42 9.84
N VAL A 22 -10.49 -21.79 9.77
CA VAL A 22 -10.62 -20.39 9.34
C VAL A 22 -9.94 -19.44 10.33
N LEU A 23 -10.14 -19.64 11.63
CA LEU A 23 -9.56 -18.78 12.67
C LEU A 23 -8.04 -18.90 12.73
N ASP A 24 -7.50 -20.12 12.60
CA ASP A 24 -6.07 -20.37 12.53
C ASP A 24 -5.47 -19.67 11.32
N GLY A 25 -6.09 -19.79 10.14
CA GLY A 25 -5.66 -19.09 8.93
C GLY A 25 -5.74 -17.56 9.03
N ARG A 26 -6.61 -17.01 9.90
CA ARG A 26 -6.73 -15.57 10.16
C ARG A 26 -5.84 -15.05 11.28
N SER A 27 -5.28 -15.93 12.10
CA SER A 27 -4.46 -15.57 13.26
C SER A 27 -2.96 -15.63 12.98
N VAL A 28 -2.57 -15.66 11.70
CA VAL A 28 -1.18 -15.57 11.22
C VAL A 28 -0.99 -14.27 10.44
N ASP A 29 0.15 -13.63 10.64
CA ASP A 29 0.54 -12.43 9.90
C ASP A 29 0.98 -12.74 8.46
N HIS A 30 1.19 -11.69 7.65
CA HIS A 30 1.58 -11.86 6.25
C HIS A 30 2.92 -12.58 6.07
N THR A 31 3.86 -12.40 7.01
CA THR A 31 5.19 -13.02 6.92
C THR A 31 5.19 -14.49 7.36
N GLY A 32 4.12 -14.96 8.00
CA GLY A 32 4.03 -16.30 8.59
C GLY A 32 4.80 -16.47 9.91
N ARG A 33 5.47 -15.44 10.41
CA ARG A 33 6.35 -15.48 11.58
C ARG A 33 5.58 -15.39 12.89
N TYR A 34 4.46 -14.67 12.91
CA TYR A 34 3.68 -14.40 14.11
C TYR A 34 2.34 -15.12 14.05
N ARG A 35 1.96 -15.75 15.17
CA ARG A 35 0.72 -16.50 15.31
C ARG A 35 0.05 -16.17 16.64
N GLY A 36 -1.27 -16.08 16.60
CA GLY A 36 -2.13 -15.84 17.75
C GLY A 36 -3.27 -16.83 17.81
N HIS A 37 -4.20 -16.57 18.71
CA HIS A 37 -5.46 -17.31 18.83
C HIS A 37 -6.64 -16.34 18.90
N ALA A 38 -7.75 -16.73 18.27
CA ALA A 38 -8.97 -15.96 18.23
C ALA A 38 -10.17 -16.83 18.59
N SER A 39 -11.13 -16.24 19.28
CA SER A 39 -12.34 -16.92 19.73
C SER A 39 -13.46 -16.89 18.69
N ALA A 40 -13.47 -15.86 17.84
CA ALA A 40 -14.41 -15.72 16.73
C ALA A 40 -13.91 -14.72 15.69
N LEU A 41 -14.44 -14.81 14.47
CA LEU A 41 -14.34 -13.80 13.44
C LEU A 41 -15.72 -13.20 13.19
N VAL A 42 -15.83 -11.87 13.26
CA VAL A 42 -17.05 -11.13 12.99
C VAL A 42 -16.83 -10.16 11.84
N ARG A 43 -17.77 -10.15 10.90
CA ARG A 43 -17.67 -9.42 9.63
C ARG A 43 -18.82 -8.41 9.50
N PRO A 44 -18.79 -7.26 10.19
CA PRO A 44 -19.83 -6.23 10.04
C PRO A 44 -19.85 -5.64 8.63
N GLY A 45 -21.05 -5.35 8.12
CA GLY A 45 -21.31 -4.74 6.81
C GLY A 45 -21.53 -3.23 6.85
N SER A 46 -21.60 -2.62 8.03
CA SER A 46 -21.86 -1.18 8.19
C SER A 46 -21.17 -0.58 9.41
N THR A 47 -21.06 0.75 9.45
CA THR A 47 -20.55 1.48 10.62
C THR A 47 -21.38 1.19 11.88
N ASP A 48 -22.70 1.06 11.75
CA ASP A 48 -23.59 0.79 12.88
C ASP A 48 -23.37 -0.61 13.45
N GLU A 49 -23.19 -1.60 12.57
CA GLU A 49 -22.81 -2.96 12.96
C GLU A 49 -21.44 -2.98 13.65
N VAL A 50 -20.42 -2.29 13.12
CA VAL A 50 -19.11 -2.16 13.77
C VAL A 50 -19.28 -1.59 15.18
N ALA A 51 -20.02 -0.49 15.33
CA ALA A 51 -20.23 0.14 16.63
C ALA A 51 -20.99 -0.79 17.60
N ALA A 52 -21.95 -1.58 17.11
CA ALA A 52 -22.67 -2.55 17.92
C ALA A 52 -21.76 -3.73 18.36
N VAL A 53 -20.91 -4.25 17.48
CA VAL A 53 -19.92 -5.29 17.81
C VAL A 53 -18.94 -4.79 18.87
N LEU A 54 -18.37 -3.58 18.70
CA LEU A 54 -17.47 -2.97 19.67
C LEU A 54 -18.11 -2.84 21.06
N ARG A 55 -19.38 -2.41 21.10
CA ARG A 55 -20.14 -2.33 22.36
C ARG A 55 -20.33 -3.71 22.99
N ALA A 56 -20.75 -4.71 22.22
CA ALA A 56 -20.96 -6.07 22.72
C ALA A 56 -19.68 -6.70 23.29
N CYS A 57 -18.55 -6.58 22.60
CA CYS A 57 -17.27 -7.09 23.09
C CYS A 57 -16.77 -6.33 24.32
N ARG A 58 -16.89 -5.00 24.34
CA ARG A 58 -16.55 -4.20 25.53
C ARG A 58 -17.38 -4.63 26.74
N ASP A 59 -18.70 -4.76 26.58
CA ASP A 59 -19.60 -5.12 27.66
C ASP A 59 -19.34 -6.56 28.15
N ALA A 60 -18.81 -7.43 27.29
CA ALA A 60 -18.36 -8.77 27.63
C ALA A 60 -16.90 -8.86 28.13
N GLY A 61 -16.14 -7.77 28.08
CA GLY A 61 -14.72 -7.73 28.46
C GLY A 61 -13.79 -8.51 27.52
N VAL A 62 -14.18 -8.68 26.26
CA VAL A 62 -13.42 -9.43 25.24
C VAL A 62 -12.62 -8.48 24.36
N TYR A 63 -11.33 -8.80 24.16
CA TYR A 63 -10.43 -8.04 23.30
C TYR A 63 -10.81 -8.19 21.82
N ILE A 64 -10.45 -7.19 21.03
CA ILE A 64 -10.69 -7.19 19.59
C ILE A 64 -9.38 -6.93 18.86
N THR A 65 -9.13 -7.74 17.84
CA THR A 65 -8.11 -7.46 16.82
C THR A 65 -8.81 -7.10 15.51
N VAL A 66 -8.53 -5.90 15.01
CA VAL A 66 -9.13 -5.36 13.78
C VAL A 66 -8.35 -5.85 12.58
N GLN A 67 -9.05 -6.34 11.55
CA GLN A 67 -8.43 -6.87 10.33
C GLN A 67 -9.04 -6.24 9.07
N GLY A 68 -8.20 -5.57 8.29
CA GLY A 68 -8.47 -5.16 6.91
C GLY A 68 -7.89 -6.16 5.91
N GLY A 69 -7.00 -5.69 5.01
CA GLY A 69 -6.36 -6.51 3.97
C GLY A 69 -5.25 -7.47 4.46
N ARG A 70 -4.83 -7.38 5.73
CA ARG A 70 -3.85 -8.28 6.36
C ARG A 70 -2.47 -8.36 5.67
N THR A 71 -2.05 -7.26 5.04
CA THR A 71 -0.74 -7.11 4.38
C THR A 71 0.32 -6.45 5.28
N SER A 72 0.04 -6.30 6.58
CA SER A 72 0.99 -5.71 7.53
C SER A 72 2.17 -6.65 7.80
N LEU A 73 3.36 -6.05 7.97
CA LEU A 73 4.63 -6.75 8.23
C LEU A 73 5.07 -6.68 9.71
N VAL A 74 4.28 -6.04 10.57
CA VAL A 74 4.61 -5.82 11.99
C VAL A 74 3.68 -6.55 12.95
N ALA A 75 2.99 -7.59 12.47
CA ALA A 75 2.08 -8.44 13.24
C ALA A 75 0.84 -7.74 13.87
N GLY A 76 0.57 -6.47 13.56
CA GLY A 76 -0.57 -5.72 14.15
C GLY A 76 -1.97 -6.26 13.83
N THR A 77 -2.08 -7.31 13.01
CA THR A 77 -3.34 -8.04 12.74
C THR A 77 -3.42 -9.40 13.43
N VAL A 78 -2.43 -9.76 14.26
CA VAL A 78 -2.37 -11.03 14.99
C VAL A 78 -2.98 -10.83 16.38
N PRO A 79 -3.96 -11.67 16.79
CA PRO A 79 -4.60 -11.55 18.09
C PRO A 79 -3.71 -12.03 19.24
N GLU A 80 -3.84 -11.41 20.41
CA GLU A 80 -2.97 -11.68 21.58
C GLU A 80 -3.70 -12.33 22.77
N HIS A 81 -5.02 -12.12 22.93
CA HIS A 81 -5.77 -12.44 24.15
C HIS A 81 -7.02 -13.29 23.89
N ASP A 82 -6.97 -14.21 22.93
CA ASP A 82 -8.15 -14.95 22.43
C ASP A 82 -9.22 -14.02 21.84
N ASP A 83 -8.75 -13.02 21.10
CA ASP A 83 -9.55 -11.89 20.65
C ASP A 83 -10.69 -12.31 19.72
N VAL A 84 -11.72 -11.45 19.64
CA VAL A 84 -12.64 -11.45 18.51
C VAL A 84 -11.95 -10.71 17.36
N LEU A 85 -11.80 -11.37 16.21
CA LEU A 85 -11.34 -10.74 14.98
C LEU A 85 -12.47 -9.92 14.39
N LEU A 86 -12.29 -8.61 14.26
CA LEU A 86 -13.24 -7.71 13.60
C LEU A 86 -12.77 -7.40 12.19
N SER A 87 -13.45 -7.96 11.19
CA SER A 87 -13.10 -7.76 9.78
C SER A 87 -13.91 -6.63 9.15
N THR A 88 -13.23 -5.59 8.66
CA THR A 88 -13.88 -4.49 7.92
C THR A 88 -14.17 -4.82 6.46
N GLU A 89 -13.82 -6.02 6.00
CA GLU A 89 -13.91 -6.42 4.60
C GLU A 89 -15.32 -6.34 4.00
N ARG A 90 -16.40 -6.24 4.77
CA ARG A 90 -17.75 -6.05 4.19
C ARG A 90 -18.16 -4.57 4.07
N VAL A 91 -17.44 -3.66 4.73
CA VAL A 91 -17.67 -2.21 4.66
C VAL A 91 -16.97 -1.65 3.41
N ARG A 92 -17.42 -2.08 2.21
CA ARG A 92 -16.77 -1.81 0.91
C ARG A 92 -17.44 -0.73 0.07
N ASN A 93 -18.29 0.11 0.66
CA ASN A 93 -18.96 1.14 -0.13
C ASN A 93 -17.93 2.04 -0.83
N VAL A 94 -18.09 2.25 -2.12
CA VAL A 94 -17.31 3.24 -2.88
C VAL A 94 -18.31 4.28 -3.35
N GLY A 95 -18.20 5.49 -2.79
CA GLY A 95 -19.07 6.61 -3.11
C GLY A 95 -18.80 7.18 -4.50
N ALA A 96 -19.67 8.10 -4.93
CA ALA A 96 -19.44 8.87 -6.13
C ALA A 96 -18.22 9.80 -5.96
N VAL A 97 -17.49 10.02 -7.06
CA VAL A 97 -16.40 10.99 -7.11
C VAL A 97 -16.99 12.39 -7.24
N ASP A 98 -16.64 13.27 -6.32
CA ASP A 98 -16.86 14.71 -6.46
C ASP A 98 -15.73 15.28 -7.32
N HIS A 99 -16.05 15.68 -8.55
CA HIS A 99 -15.06 16.24 -9.49
C HIS A 99 -14.65 17.67 -9.15
N VAL A 100 -15.49 18.42 -8.44
CA VAL A 100 -15.23 19.82 -8.07
C VAL A 100 -14.25 19.84 -6.91
N GLU A 101 -14.57 19.12 -5.84
CA GLU A 101 -13.71 19.02 -4.66
C GLU A 101 -12.56 18.02 -4.83
N ARG A 102 -12.62 17.17 -5.88
CA ARG A 102 -11.73 16.04 -6.14
C ARG A 102 -11.67 15.14 -4.91
N ARG A 103 -12.82 14.63 -4.51
CA ARG A 103 -12.97 13.77 -3.32
C ARG A 103 -13.76 12.51 -3.62
N ILE A 104 -13.46 11.45 -2.88
CA ILE A 104 -14.26 10.24 -2.86
C ILE A 104 -14.41 9.76 -1.42
N HIS A 105 -15.63 9.37 -1.04
CA HIS A 105 -15.89 8.71 0.23
C HIS A 105 -15.86 7.20 0.01
N VAL A 106 -15.08 6.46 0.80
CA VAL A 106 -14.98 5.00 0.71
C VAL A 106 -15.07 4.34 2.07
N GLY A 107 -15.65 3.16 2.14
CA GLY A 107 -15.67 2.33 3.34
C GLY A 107 -14.30 1.72 3.63
N ALA A 108 -14.03 1.40 4.89
CA ALA A 108 -12.71 0.91 5.33
C ALA A 108 -12.33 -0.47 4.78
N GLY A 109 -13.28 -1.21 4.22
CA GLY A 109 -13.04 -2.47 3.51
C GLY A 109 -12.79 -2.31 2.01
N ALA A 110 -12.92 -1.10 1.46
CA ALA A 110 -12.59 -0.84 0.05
C ALA A 110 -11.08 -1.04 -0.14
N THR A 111 -10.71 -1.81 -1.17
CA THR A 111 -9.29 -2.03 -1.46
C THR A 111 -8.68 -0.79 -2.11
N LEU A 112 -7.37 -0.60 -1.97
CA LEU A 112 -6.66 0.47 -2.68
C LEU A 112 -6.90 0.39 -4.19
N ALA A 113 -6.95 -0.83 -4.75
CA ALA A 113 -7.26 -1.06 -6.15
C ALA A 113 -8.67 -0.59 -6.55
N ASP A 114 -9.67 -0.73 -5.66
CA ASP A 114 -11.02 -0.21 -5.91
C ASP A 114 -11.03 1.33 -5.94
N VAL A 115 -10.32 1.97 -5.01
CA VAL A 115 -10.17 3.43 -4.96
C VAL A 115 -9.47 3.94 -6.22
N GLN A 116 -8.34 3.33 -6.60
CA GLN A 116 -7.58 3.69 -7.80
C GLN A 116 -8.40 3.50 -9.09
N ARG A 117 -9.21 2.44 -9.17
CA ARG A 117 -10.13 2.19 -10.30
C ARG A 117 -11.21 3.27 -10.39
N ALA A 118 -11.84 3.62 -9.26
CA ALA A 118 -12.86 4.67 -9.21
C ALA A 118 -12.28 6.05 -9.57
N ALA A 119 -11.10 6.39 -9.05
CA ALA A 119 -10.40 7.62 -9.41
C ALA A 119 -10.04 7.64 -10.91
N SER A 120 -9.49 6.54 -11.44
CA SER A 120 -9.12 6.44 -12.86
C SER A 120 -10.31 6.58 -13.80
N ALA A 121 -11.48 6.05 -13.44
CA ALA A 121 -12.71 6.21 -14.21
C ALA A 121 -13.23 7.67 -14.22
N ALA A 122 -12.73 8.50 -13.30
CA ALA A 122 -13.03 9.92 -13.19
C ALA A 122 -11.90 10.83 -13.69
N ASP A 123 -10.90 10.27 -14.41
CA ASP A 123 -9.70 10.96 -14.89
C ASP A 123 -8.84 11.60 -13.77
N LEU A 124 -8.91 10.99 -12.58
CA LEU A 124 -8.16 11.38 -11.40
C LEU A 124 -7.28 10.23 -10.91
N VAL A 125 -6.37 10.54 -9.98
CA VAL A 125 -5.48 9.58 -9.32
C VAL A 125 -5.56 9.76 -7.81
N PHE A 126 -5.52 8.63 -7.09
CA PHE A 126 -5.28 8.62 -5.65
C PHE A 126 -3.80 8.32 -5.42
N GLY A 127 -3.07 9.26 -4.82
CA GLY A 127 -1.59 9.27 -4.79
C GLY A 127 -0.98 8.86 -3.45
N VAL A 128 -1.71 8.16 -2.59
CA VAL A 128 -1.21 7.75 -1.26
C VAL A 128 -1.32 6.24 -1.09
N ASP A 129 -0.22 5.61 -0.69
CA ASP A 129 -0.21 4.27 -0.12
C ASP A 129 -0.41 4.38 1.39
N LEU A 130 -1.55 3.90 1.88
CA LEU A 130 -1.90 3.97 3.30
C LEU A 130 -1.44 2.70 4.02
N ALA A 131 -0.56 2.86 5.00
CA ALA A 131 -0.35 1.91 6.09
C ALA A 131 -0.95 2.51 7.37
N ALA A 132 -1.87 1.80 8.02
CA ALA A 132 -2.50 2.26 9.27
C ALA A 132 -2.56 1.12 10.28
N GLU A 133 -2.18 1.40 11.53
CA GLU A 133 -2.18 0.45 12.66
C GLU A 133 -3.30 0.83 13.63
N GLY A 134 -4.43 0.11 13.54
CA GLY A 134 -5.74 0.42 14.14
C GLY A 134 -5.84 0.33 15.67
N THR A 135 -4.93 0.93 16.42
CA THR A 135 -4.81 0.80 17.89
C THR A 135 -5.73 1.73 18.69
N LEU A 136 -6.22 2.84 18.10
CA LEU A 136 -7.03 3.86 18.80
C LEU A 136 -8.50 3.91 18.33
N GLY A 137 -8.88 3.12 17.32
CA GLY A 137 -10.24 3.07 16.80
C GLY A 137 -10.35 2.29 15.49
N VAL A 138 -11.58 1.88 15.17
CA VAL A 138 -11.89 1.21 13.88
C VAL A 138 -12.28 2.28 12.88
N ILE A 139 -11.44 2.49 11.86
CA ILE A 139 -11.84 3.28 10.69
C ILE A 139 -12.95 2.50 9.99
N THR A 140 -14.09 3.14 9.73
CA THR A 140 -15.21 2.54 8.97
C THR A 140 -15.43 3.21 7.62
N GLY A 141 -14.90 4.41 7.43
CA GLY A 141 -14.87 5.12 6.16
C GLY A 141 -13.81 6.21 6.12
N LEU A 142 -13.49 6.67 4.92
CA LEU A 142 -12.43 7.63 4.61
C LEU A 142 -12.94 8.60 3.55
N ASP A 143 -12.67 9.89 3.77
CA ASP A 143 -12.76 10.90 2.71
C ASP A 143 -11.37 11.12 2.13
N LEU A 144 -11.20 10.75 0.86
CA LEU A 144 -9.91 10.78 0.18
C LEU A 144 -9.88 11.91 -0.81
N ARG A 145 -8.77 12.67 -0.82
CA ARG A 145 -8.48 13.66 -1.85
C ARG A 145 -7.87 12.97 -3.06
N LEU A 146 -8.33 13.38 -4.24
CA LEU A 146 -7.85 12.93 -5.53
C LEU A 146 -7.09 14.06 -6.24
N HIS A 147 -6.19 13.68 -7.14
CA HIS A 147 -5.34 14.58 -7.89
C HIS A 147 -5.56 14.39 -9.40
N PRO A 148 -5.39 15.45 -10.22
CA PRO A 148 -5.40 15.30 -11.68
C PRO A 148 -4.39 14.24 -12.12
N ARG A 149 -4.75 13.43 -13.14
CA ARG A 149 -3.82 12.48 -13.75
C ARG A 149 -2.80 13.23 -14.60
N PRO A 150 -1.49 13.12 -14.32
CA PRO A 150 -0.46 13.67 -15.20
C PRO A 150 -0.54 13.02 -16.57
N THR A 151 -0.42 13.81 -17.64
CA THR A 151 -0.50 13.32 -19.02
C THR A 151 0.84 12.84 -19.57
N GLN A 152 1.95 13.24 -18.96
CA GLN A 152 3.31 12.95 -19.37
C GLN A 152 4.12 12.44 -18.18
N ARG A 153 4.95 11.41 -18.44
CA ARG A 153 5.80 10.76 -17.45
C ARG A 153 7.14 10.39 -18.07
N VAL A 154 8.20 10.46 -17.29
CA VAL A 154 9.52 9.94 -17.63
C VAL A 154 10.09 9.25 -16.39
N THR A 155 10.61 8.05 -16.58
CA THR A 155 11.26 7.26 -15.52
C THR A 155 12.72 7.07 -15.89
N ALA A 156 13.63 7.20 -14.95
CA ALA A 156 15.02 6.80 -15.13
C ALA A 156 15.51 5.97 -13.96
N ILE A 157 16.45 5.07 -14.24
CA ILE A 157 17.27 4.43 -13.22
C ILE A 157 18.73 4.78 -13.49
N CYS A 158 19.42 5.23 -12.44
CA CYS A 158 20.80 5.70 -12.50
C CYS A 158 21.66 4.85 -11.57
N GLY A 159 22.86 4.46 -12.02
CA GLY A 159 23.81 3.68 -11.24
C GLY A 159 24.86 4.56 -10.54
N PHE A 160 25.32 4.17 -9.35
CA PHE A 160 26.33 4.89 -8.57
C PHE A 160 27.25 3.91 -7.83
N ASP A 161 28.55 4.16 -7.82
CA ASP A 161 29.51 3.41 -6.98
C ASP A 161 29.51 3.88 -5.52
N ASP A 162 29.09 5.12 -5.28
CA ASP A 162 29.20 5.81 -4.00
C ASP A 162 27.82 6.32 -3.53
N LEU A 163 27.49 6.06 -2.26
CA LEU A 163 26.21 6.46 -1.69
C LEU A 163 26.10 7.98 -1.57
N ASP A 164 27.21 8.67 -1.27
CA ASP A 164 27.21 10.12 -1.15
C ASP A 164 26.90 10.78 -2.52
N ALA A 165 27.46 10.24 -3.61
CA ALA A 165 27.13 10.67 -4.98
C ALA A 165 25.63 10.52 -5.31
N LEU A 166 25.01 9.40 -4.90
CA LEU A 166 23.57 9.18 -5.07
C LEU A 166 22.77 10.20 -4.25
N VAL A 167 23.12 10.41 -2.97
CA VAL A 167 22.43 11.35 -2.08
C VAL A 167 22.56 12.79 -2.57
N GLU A 168 23.74 13.19 -3.04
CA GLU A 168 23.96 14.49 -3.68
C GLU A 168 23.06 14.67 -4.90
N THR A 169 22.97 13.65 -5.76
CA THR A 169 22.08 13.67 -6.93
C THR A 169 20.62 13.79 -6.49
N GLY A 170 20.18 13.01 -5.50
CA GLY A 170 18.81 13.08 -4.96
C GLY A 170 18.45 14.45 -4.37
N ARG A 171 19.42 15.21 -3.86
CA ARG A 171 19.16 16.58 -3.37
C ARG A 171 18.79 17.55 -4.49
N ALA A 172 19.26 17.35 -5.72
CA ALA A 172 18.87 18.17 -6.87
C ALA A 172 17.36 18.09 -7.17
N PHE A 173 16.73 17.01 -6.74
CA PHE A 173 15.30 16.78 -6.91
C PHE A 173 14.46 17.37 -5.76
N ARG A 174 15.03 17.66 -4.57
CA ARG A 174 14.26 18.05 -3.38
C ARG A 174 13.19 19.13 -3.61
N ASP A 175 13.55 20.19 -4.33
CA ASP A 175 12.69 21.37 -4.55
C ASP A 175 12.05 21.36 -5.95
N MET A 176 12.10 20.23 -6.65
CA MET A 176 11.58 20.09 -8.00
C MET A 176 10.10 19.69 -7.98
N ASP A 177 9.24 20.52 -8.58
CA ASP A 177 7.85 20.14 -8.82
C ASP A 177 7.74 18.93 -9.75
N GLY A 178 6.69 18.12 -9.58
CA GLY A 178 6.38 17.01 -10.49
C GLY A 178 7.16 15.73 -10.22
N ILE A 179 7.86 15.62 -9.09
CA ILE A 179 8.40 14.34 -8.64
C ILE A 179 7.26 13.41 -8.27
N ALA A 180 7.18 12.29 -8.97
CA ALA A 180 6.26 11.21 -8.68
C ALA A 180 6.93 10.11 -7.85
N ALA A 181 8.23 9.87 -8.04
CA ALA A 181 9.01 8.92 -7.25
C ALA A 181 10.50 9.31 -7.20
N LEU A 182 11.15 8.97 -6.07
CA LEU A 182 12.59 9.07 -5.88
C LEU A 182 13.04 7.95 -4.92
N GLU A 183 13.47 6.82 -5.48
CA GLU A 183 13.69 5.57 -4.75
C GLU A 183 15.16 5.16 -4.80
N LEU A 184 15.76 4.93 -3.63
CA LEU A 184 17.08 4.33 -3.52
C LEU A 184 16.97 2.82 -3.50
N ILE A 185 17.81 2.15 -4.30
CA ILE A 185 17.91 0.69 -4.35
C ILE A 185 19.36 0.29 -4.08
N ASP A 186 19.57 -0.62 -3.15
CA ASP A 186 20.85 -1.27 -2.94
C ASP A 186 21.07 -2.32 -4.04
N ALA A 187 22.17 -2.24 -4.79
CA ALA A 187 22.40 -3.14 -5.91
C ALA A 187 22.44 -4.61 -5.48
N ARG A 188 22.78 -4.90 -4.21
CA ARG A 188 22.72 -6.27 -3.65
C ARG A 188 21.30 -6.83 -3.67
N ALA A 189 20.29 -6.00 -3.41
CA ALA A 189 18.89 -6.41 -3.51
C ALA A 189 18.49 -6.66 -4.97
N SER A 190 18.90 -5.78 -5.90
CA SER A 190 18.63 -5.98 -7.34
C SER A 190 19.36 -7.19 -7.93
N ALA A 191 20.50 -7.59 -7.36
CA ALA A 191 21.19 -8.81 -7.75
C ALA A 191 20.41 -10.07 -7.32
N LEU A 192 19.81 -10.04 -6.12
CA LEU A 192 18.90 -11.09 -5.66
C LEU A 192 17.66 -11.19 -6.55
N THR A 193 17.07 -10.06 -6.98
CA THR A 193 15.94 -10.10 -7.92
C THR A 193 16.33 -10.68 -9.27
N ALA A 194 17.52 -10.35 -9.78
CA ALA A 194 18.02 -10.92 -11.02
C ALA A 194 18.17 -12.45 -10.92
N GLU A 195 18.69 -12.95 -9.79
CA GLU A 195 18.90 -14.37 -9.55
C GLU A 195 17.59 -15.15 -9.35
N HIS A 196 16.66 -14.62 -8.54
CA HIS A 196 15.49 -15.38 -8.08
C HIS A 196 14.23 -15.15 -8.91
N VAL A 197 14.09 -13.98 -9.54
CA VAL A 197 12.90 -13.61 -10.33
C VAL A 197 13.21 -13.17 -11.76
N GLY A 198 14.49 -13.17 -12.15
CA GLY A 198 14.91 -12.90 -13.53
C GLY A 198 14.83 -11.43 -13.94
N VAL A 199 14.71 -10.51 -12.98
CA VAL A 199 14.62 -9.06 -13.23
C VAL A 199 15.95 -8.41 -12.87
N ALA A 200 16.72 -8.02 -13.88
CA ALA A 200 18.02 -7.36 -13.74
C ALA A 200 17.92 -5.85 -13.93
N ALA A 201 18.69 -5.10 -13.14
CA ALA A 201 18.84 -3.67 -13.33
C ALA A 201 19.62 -3.36 -14.63
N PRO A 202 19.20 -2.37 -15.43
CA PRO A 202 19.86 -2.00 -16.68
C PRO A 202 21.05 -1.04 -16.49
N VAL A 203 21.59 -0.93 -15.28
CA VAL A 203 22.70 -0.04 -14.91
C VAL A 203 23.65 -0.72 -13.93
N ASP A 204 24.92 -0.36 -14.00
CA ASP A 204 25.96 -0.83 -13.08
C ASP A 204 26.06 0.05 -11.82
N GLY A 205 26.78 -0.41 -10.80
CA GLY A 205 27.05 0.36 -9.57
C GLY A 205 26.63 -0.39 -8.30
N GLN A 206 27.10 0.12 -7.16
CA GLN A 206 26.75 -0.41 -5.83
C GLN A 206 25.38 0.09 -5.34
N TRP A 207 24.94 1.22 -5.87
CA TRP A 207 23.68 1.88 -5.53
C TRP A 207 22.96 2.28 -6.81
N GLN A 208 21.63 2.27 -6.76
CA GLN A 208 20.78 2.68 -7.87
C GLN A 208 19.76 3.70 -7.38
N LEU A 209 19.47 4.71 -8.21
CA LEU A 209 18.43 5.70 -7.96
C LEU A 209 17.38 5.61 -9.06
N LEU A 210 16.15 5.22 -8.70
CA LEU A 210 14.99 5.29 -9.57
C LEU A 210 14.30 6.63 -9.38
N ILE A 211 14.03 7.32 -10.48
CA ILE A 211 13.48 8.67 -10.50
C ILE A 211 12.30 8.66 -11.46
N GLU A 212 11.17 9.21 -11.03
CA GLU A 212 10.03 9.44 -11.90
C GLU A 212 9.56 10.89 -11.81
N LEU A 213 9.54 11.57 -12.95
CA LEU A 213 8.91 12.88 -13.09
C LEU A 213 7.60 12.73 -13.85
N ALA A 214 6.55 13.39 -13.37
CA ALA A 214 5.23 13.41 -13.96
C ALA A 214 4.68 14.84 -14.02
N GLY A 215 4.03 15.17 -15.13
CA GLY A 215 3.41 16.48 -15.33
C GLY A 215 2.47 16.50 -16.53
N ASP A 216 2.03 17.71 -16.90
CA ASP A 216 1.15 17.92 -18.05
C ASP A 216 1.92 18.18 -19.35
N THR A 217 3.25 18.27 -19.26
CA THR A 217 4.18 18.47 -20.38
C THR A 217 5.30 17.44 -20.32
N ASP A 218 6.02 17.27 -21.43
CA ASP A 218 7.22 16.42 -21.45
C ASP A 218 8.22 16.87 -20.37
N GLN A 219 8.73 15.90 -19.59
CA GLN A 219 9.65 16.12 -18.48
C GLN A 219 11.09 15.69 -18.79
N THR A 220 11.35 15.18 -20.00
CA THR A 220 12.63 14.56 -20.38
C THR A 220 13.81 15.53 -20.24
N GLU A 221 13.71 16.75 -20.79
CA GLU A 221 14.78 17.74 -20.66
C GLU A 221 15.01 18.16 -19.21
N ARG A 222 13.94 18.25 -18.42
CA ARG A 222 14.02 18.62 -17.01
C ARG A 222 14.78 17.56 -16.21
N LEU A 223 14.48 16.29 -16.44
CA LEU A 223 15.21 15.17 -15.86
C LEU A 223 16.68 15.18 -16.28
N ALA A 224 16.96 15.33 -17.57
CA ALA A 224 18.32 15.38 -18.10
C ALA A 224 19.15 16.51 -17.47
N ASN A 225 18.57 17.71 -17.36
CA ASN A 225 19.23 18.85 -16.71
C ASN A 225 19.51 18.60 -15.23
N ALA A 226 18.59 17.95 -14.50
CA ALA A 226 18.77 17.60 -13.10
C ALA A 226 19.88 16.57 -12.87
N LEU A 227 20.12 15.70 -13.85
CA LEU A 227 21.16 14.67 -13.83
C LEU A 227 22.50 15.13 -14.43
N GLY A 228 22.57 16.34 -15.00
CA GLY A 228 23.72 16.78 -15.80
C GLY A 228 25.06 16.74 -15.07
N ASP A 229 25.07 17.05 -13.77
CA ASP A 229 26.27 17.06 -12.92
C ASP A 229 26.38 15.81 -12.02
N ALA A 230 25.51 14.81 -12.22
CA ALA A 230 25.48 13.62 -11.36
C ALA A 230 26.71 12.73 -11.63
N ARG A 231 27.36 12.29 -10.55
CA ARG A 231 28.51 11.37 -10.59
C ARG A 231 28.05 9.92 -10.77
N MET A 232 27.39 9.64 -11.89
CA MET A 232 26.80 8.35 -12.23
C MET A 232 27.82 7.37 -12.82
N MET A 233 27.52 6.08 -12.69
CA MET A 233 28.16 5.00 -13.43
C MET A 233 27.50 4.86 -14.80
N GLY A 234 28.18 5.37 -15.82
CA GLY A 234 27.70 5.31 -17.20
C GLY A 234 26.44 6.16 -17.44
N GLU A 235 25.69 5.79 -18.48
CA GLU A 235 24.45 6.47 -18.84
C GLU A 235 23.26 5.92 -18.05
N PRO A 236 22.31 6.79 -17.65
CA PRO A 236 21.07 6.32 -17.04
C PRO A 236 20.21 5.59 -18.07
N ALA A 237 19.49 4.55 -17.64
CA ALA A 237 18.46 3.95 -18.46
C ALA A 237 17.16 4.75 -18.30
N VAL A 238 16.62 5.28 -19.40
CA VAL A 238 15.47 6.20 -19.41
C VAL A 238 14.29 5.58 -20.17
N GLY A 239 13.09 5.66 -19.57
CA GLY A 239 11.82 5.20 -20.13
C GLY A 239 10.85 6.36 -20.31
N VAL A 240 10.52 6.66 -21.56
CA VAL A 240 9.56 7.71 -21.96
C VAL A 240 8.21 7.14 -22.43
N ASP A 241 8.18 5.86 -22.81
CA ASP A 241 6.95 5.12 -23.11
C ASP A 241 6.55 4.21 -21.95
N VAL A 242 5.27 3.84 -21.90
CA VAL A 242 4.68 3.02 -20.83
C VAL A 242 5.43 1.70 -20.63
N GLY A 243 5.83 1.04 -21.72
CA GLY A 243 6.53 -0.24 -21.63
C GLY A 243 7.93 -0.10 -21.04
N ALA A 244 8.66 0.95 -21.43
CA ALA A 244 9.97 1.25 -20.85
C ALA A 244 9.86 1.64 -19.37
N GLN A 245 8.89 2.49 -19.00
CA GLN A 245 8.64 2.88 -17.61
C GLN A 245 8.34 1.67 -16.73
N GLN A 246 7.46 0.76 -17.18
CA GLN A 246 7.13 -0.47 -16.47
C GLN A 246 8.35 -1.37 -16.25
N ARG A 247 9.20 -1.55 -17.28
CA ARG A 247 10.43 -2.34 -17.14
C ARG A 247 11.39 -1.76 -16.10
N LEU A 248 11.51 -0.43 -16.04
CA LEU A 248 12.35 0.23 -15.03
C LEU A 248 11.77 0.10 -13.63
N TRP A 249 10.46 0.29 -13.46
CA TRP A 249 9.76 0.09 -12.18
C TRP A 249 9.83 -1.35 -11.68
N GLN A 250 9.80 -2.34 -12.58
CA GLN A 250 9.90 -3.75 -12.21
C GLN A 250 11.18 -4.06 -11.41
N VAL A 251 12.29 -3.36 -11.69
CA VAL A 251 13.55 -3.49 -10.93
C VAL A 251 13.33 -3.16 -9.45
N ARG A 252 12.55 -2.11 -9.15
CA ARG A 252 12.26 -1.68 -7.78
C ARG A 252 11.18 -2.53 -7.11
N GLU A 253 10.12 -2.87 -7.85
CA GLU A 253 8.96 -3.60 -7.31
C GLU A 253 9.32 -5.03 -6.91
N SER A 254 10.13 -5.71 -7.72
CA SER A 254 10.56 -7.08 -7.45
C SER A 254 11.47 -7.24 -6.24
N VAL A 255 12.04 -6.15 -5.69
CA VAL A 255 12.86 -6.21 -4.47
C VAL A 255 12.05 -6.76 -3.28
N ALA A 256 10.76 -6.45 -3.20
CA ALA A 256 9.91 -6.95 -2.13
C ALA A 256 9.70 -8.48 -2.16
N GLU A 257 9.97 -9.13 -3.30
CA GLU A 257 9.81 -10.58 -3.46
C GLU A 257 11.02 -11.38 -2.93
N VAL A 258 12.15 -10.71 -2.66
CA VAL A 258 13.42 -11.34 -2.27
C VAL A 258 13.94 -10.89 -0.90
N LEU A 259 13.17 -10.06 -0.17
CA LEU A 259 13.44 -9.62 1.21
C LEU A 259 12.71 -10.49 2.24
#